data_AF-A0A673MH50-F1
#
_entry.id   AF-A0A673MH50-F1
#
_cell.length_a   1.000
_cell.length_b   1.000
_cell.length_c   1.000
_cell.angle_alpha   90.00
_cell.angle_beta   90.00
_cell.angle_gamma   90.00
#
_symmetry.space_group_name_H-M   'P 1'
#
loop_
_entity.id
_entity.type
_entity.pdbx_description
1 polymer ?
#
loop_
_entity_poly.entity_id
_entity_poly.type
_entity_poly.pdbx_seq_one_letter_code
_entity_poly.pdbx_strand_id
1 'polypeptide(L)'
;MMMTIRKYCTSLPEDEVESTGIGPNHDGTFQLRKSVEIQENEKAEYDCFVIKSQRAGETSDSSVTGSLEKVIQNEKHSMYYIYTALSKPVDLPGIYQFTAMGLLDDIQIDYYNSEEQKKIPKQTWMKEKIQEDYWEKGTRSRKSKEQWFNVNIDILMKRMRQNESDLHVLQWRHGCEVEQQGHEVKFSKGISEYAYDGEDFLSFDIKESQWVTSVDAALPTKRKWDNVPILNQYTKGYLEKECVDWLNKFREYGDKELRHGSSPTVHVFAKRSIKDKSKLKLTCVATGFYPRDVTLGIRKSHTFLSEDETESTGIRPNHDGTFQQRKSLETQEDEKAEYDCFVSHRTLKETIIITWGYSPVMI
;
A
#
# COMPACT_ATOMS: atom_id res chain seq x y z
N MET A 1 -16.28 3.46 -2.13
CA MET A 1 -15.58 4.72 -1.81
C MET A 1 -15.45 5.50 -3.11
N MET A 2 -15.96 6.73 -3.17
CA MET A 2 -15.79 7.64 -4.30
C MET A 2 -14.84 8.76 -3.86
N MET A 3 -13.87 9.11 -4.70
CA MET A 3 -12.95 10.23 -4.47
C MET A 3 -12.97 11.14 -5.69
N THR A 4 -13.26 12.41 -5.48
CA THR A 4 -13.34 13.43 -6.53
C THR A 4 -12.49 14.62 -6.13
N ILE A 5 -11.63 15.09 -7.05
CA ILE A 5 -10.90 16.34 -6.88
C ILE A 5 -11.77 17.45 -7.46
N ARG A 6 -12.00 18.49 -6.67
CA ARG A 6 -12.78 19.65 -7.06
C ARG A 6 -11.91 20.91 -7.04
N LYS A 7 -12.14 21.78 -8.01
CA LYS A 7 -11.58 23.14 -8.08
C LYS A 7 -12.75 24.12 -7.98
N TYR A 8 -12.70 25.02 -7.01
CA TYR A 8 -13.82 25.93 -6.69
C TYR A 8 -15.16 25.18 -6.53
N CYS A 9 -15.15 24.09 -5.75
CA CYS A 9 -16.29 23.19 -5.55
C CYS A 9 -16.86 22.51 -6.81
N THR A 10 -16.20 22.65 -7.97
CA THR A 10 -16.58 21.99 -9.23
C THR A 10 -15.66 20.81 -9.48
N SER A 11 -16.23 19.63 -9.78
CA SER A 11 -15.45 18.43 -10.10
C SER A 11 -14.56 18.65 -11.31
N LEU A 12 -13.29 18.27 -11.20
CA LEU A 12 -12.36 18.31 -12.33
C LEU A 12 -12.70 17.21 -13.35
N PRO A 13 -12.44 17.44 -14.65
CA PRO A 13 -12.49 16.41 -15.68
C PRO A 13 -11.52 15.25 -15.40
N GLU A 14 -11.87 14.02 -15.79
CA GLU A 14 -11.02 12.84 -15.52
C GLU A 14 -9.74 12.82 -16.36
N ASP A 15 -9.71 13.46 -17.53
CA ASP A 15 -8.49 13.61 -18.33
C ASP A 15 -7.46 14.56 -17.69
N GLU A 16 -7.88 15.35 -16.71
CA GLU A 16 -7.01 16.19 -15.88
C GLU A 16 -6.60 15.50 -14.56
N VAL A 17 -7.17 14.32 -14.25
CA VAL A 17 -6.98 13.64 -12.96
C VAL A 17 -6.43 12.24 -13.14
N GLU A 18 -5.19 12.04 -12.68
CA GLU A 18 -4.59 10.72 -12.66
C GLU A 18 -5.13 9.89 -11.49
N SER A 19 -5.48 8.62 -11.76
CA SER A 19 -5.94 7.67 -10.75
C SER A 19 -5.09 6.41 -10.78
N THR A 20 -4.71 5.95 -9.59
CA THR A 20 -4.05 4.65 -9.40
C THR A 20 -5.02 3.46 -9.46
N GLY A 21 -6.32 3.73 -9.50
CA GLY A 21 -7.33 2.73 -9.18
C GLY A 21 -7.33 2.36 -7.69
N ILE A 22 -8.20 1.44 -7.30
CA ILE A 22 -8.22 0.92 -5.94
C ILE A 22 -7.12 -0.14 -5.80
N GLY A 23 -6.12 0.16 -4.98
CA GLY A 23 -5.09 -0.78 -4.54
C GLY A 23 -5.28 -1.15 -3.06
N PRO A 24 -4.84 -2.32 -2.61
CA PRO A 24 -4.81 -2.66 -1.20
C PRO A 24 -3.55 -2.09 -0.54
N ASN A 25 -3.61 -2.03 0.77
CA ASN A 25 -2.49 -1.75 1.64
C ASN A 25 -1.93 -3.08 2.21
N HIS A 26 -0.76 -2.98 2.84
CA HIS A 26 -0.12 -4.11 3.54
C HIS A 26 -0.94 -4.64 4.73
N ASP A 27 -1.88 -3.86 5.25
CA ASP A 27 -2.78 -4.22 6.35
C ASP A 27 -4.15 -4.76 5.88
N GLY A 28 -4.33 -5.00 4.57
CA GLY A 28 -5.61 -5.49 4.02
C GLY A 28 -6.63 -4.39 3.72
N THR A 29 -6.40 -3.14 4.14
CA THR A 29 -7.26 -2.01 3.81
C THR A 29 -7.08 -1.56 2.35
N PHE A 30 -7.90 -0.62 1.88
CA PHE A 30 -7.80 -0.07 0.52
C PHE A 30 -7.23 1.34 0.51
N GLN A 31 -6.44 1.63 -0.51
CA GLN A 31 -6.07 2.98 -0.92
C GLN A 31 -6.57 3.24 -2.34
N LEU A 32 -7.10 4.43 -2.53
CA LEU A 32 -7.34 5.03 -3.84
C LEU A 32 -6.58 6.34 -3.84
N ARG A 33 -5.68 6.51 -4.81
CA ARG A 33 -4.99 7.79 -5.02
C ARG A 33 -5.49 8.40 -6.33
N LYS A 34 -6.00 9.63 -6.22
CA LYS A 34 -6.17 10.56 -7.34
C LYS A 34 -5.22 11.75 -7.18
N SER A 35 -4.63 12.23 -8.27
CA SER A 35 -3.74 13.39 -8.32
C SER A 35 -4.06 14.30 -9.51
N VAL A 36 -3.77 15.59 -9.39
CA VAL A 36 -3.90 16.62 -10.43
C VAL A 36 -2.64 17.47 -10.42
N GLU A 37 -2.18 17.91 -11.60
CA GLU A 37 -1.11 18.89 -11.73
C GLU A 37 -1.64 20.31 -11.49
N ILE A 38 -0.96 21.08 -10.63
CA ILE A 38 -1.34 22.46 -10.29
C ILE A 38 -0.14 23.37 -10.58
N GLN A 39 -0.39 24.51 -11.22
CA GLN A 39 0.65 25.50 -11.47
C GLN A 39 1.01 26.24 -10.17
N GLU A 40 2.29 26.45 -9.89
CA GLU A 40 2.77 27.02 -8.61
C GLU A 40 2.18 28.40 -8.29
N ASN A 41 1.90 29.21 -9.32
CA ASN A 41 1.30 30.55 -9.18
C ASN A 41 -0.23 30.55 -9.26
N GLU A 42 -0.85 29.38 -9.33
CA GLU A 42 -2.29 29.25 -9.45
C GLU A 42 -2.97 29.60 -8.13
N LYS A 43 -3.80 30.64 -8.16
CA LYS A 43 -4.71 30.96 -7.07
C LYS A 43 -6.02 30.26 -7.34
N ALA A 44 -6.18 29.05 -6.82
CA ALA A 44 -7.43 28.32 -6.84
C ALA A 44 -7.62 27.50 -5.56
N GLU A 45 -8.87 27.33 -5.16
CA GLU A 45 -9.23 26.47 -4.03
C GLU A 45 -9.49 25.07 -4.56
N TYR A 46 -8.76 24.09 -4.00
CA TYR A 46 -8.94 22.69 -4.30
C TYR A 46 -9.41 21.95 -3.07
N ASP A 47 -10.34 21.03 -3.27
CA ASP A 47 -10.77 20.12 -2.24
C ASP A 47 -10.90 18.69 -2.77
N CYS A 48 -10.78 17.74 -1.85
CA CYS A 48 -11.02 16.34 -2.15
C CYS A 48 -12.31 15.91 -1.47
N PHE A 49 -13.32 15.60 -2.28
CA PHE A 49 -14.59 15.10 -1.81
C PHE A 49 -14.57 13.58 -1.81
N VAL A 50 -14.80 12.98 -0.63
CA VAL A 50 -14.79 11.53 -0.46
C VAL A 50 -16.15 11.06 0.08
N ILE A 51 -16.83 10.20 -0.68
CA ILE A 51 -18.01 9.47 -0.21
C ILE A 51 -17.58 8.07 0.20
N LYS A 52 -17.76 7.73 1.48
CA LYS A 52 -17.62 6.36 2.00
C LYS A 52 -19.00 5.87 2.43
N SER A 53 -19.44 4.69 1.99
CA SER A 53 -20.46 3.96 2.74
C SER A 53 -19.73 3.23 3.87
N GLN A 54 -20.12 3.49 5.12
CA GLN A 54 -19.61 2.76 6.28
C GLN A 54 -20.75 1.88 6.81
N ARG A 55 -20.44 0.62 7.14
CA ARG A 55 -21.16 -0.08 8.21
C ARG A 55 -20.59 0.38 9.55
N ALA A 56 -21.46 0.46 10.55
CA ALA A 56 -21.09 0.90 11.89
C ALA A 56 -20.24 -0.15 12.62
N GLY A 57 -19.18 0.33 13.28
CA GLY A 57 -18.46 -0.39 14.34
C GLY A 57 -17.28 -1.22 13.86
N GLU A 58 -16.05 -0.72 14.08
CA GLU A 58 -15.08 -1.23 15.05
C GLU A 58 -13.70 -0.59 14.76
N THR A 59 -13.04 -0.16 15.81
CA THR A 59 -11.67 0.37 15.80
C THR A 59 -10.73 -0.75 16.24
N SER A 60 -9.81 -1.19 15.38
CA SER A 60 -8.70 -2.03 15.78
C SER A 60 -7.44 -1.18 15.97
N ASP A 61 -6.81 -1.36 17.12
CA ASP A 61 -5.58 -0.71 17.55
C ASP A 61 -4.45 -1.73 17.38
N SER A 62 -3.36 -1.35 16.72
CA SER A 62 -2.16 -2.19 16.64
C SER A 62 -0.92 -1.38 16.99
N SER A 63 -0.47 -1.53 18.23
CA SER A 63 0.81 -1.02 18.71
C SER A 63 1.94 -1.99 18.36
N VAL A 64 2.98 -1.51 17.68
CA VAL A 64 4.25 -2.24 17.52
C VAL A 64 5.34 -1.45 18.21
N THR A 65 5.88 -1.98 19.31
CA THR A 65 7.08 -1.44 19.97
C THR A 65 8.31 -2.14 19.40
N GLY A 66 9.28 -1.36 18.89
CA GLY A 66 10.57 -1.87 18.44
C GLY A 66 11.72 -1.03 18.96
N SER A 67 12.70 -1.68 19.60
CA SER A 67 13.99 -1.10 19.96
C SER A 67 14.98 -1.25 18.80
N LEU A 68 15.68 -0.17 18.44
CA LEU A 68 16.70 -0.18 17.38
C LEU A 68 18.07 -0.56 17.95
N GLU A 69 18.47 -1.82 17.79
CA GLU A 69 19.88 -2.19 17.74
C GLU A 69 20.40 -2.06 16.31
N LYS A 70 21.71 -1.87 16.16
CA LYS A 70 22.39 -1.59 14.89
C LYS A 70 22.41 -2.85 14.02
N VAL A 71 21.35 -3.07 13.24
CA VAL A 71 21.18 -4.23 12.35
C VAL A 71 22.04 -4.06 11.09
N ILE A 72 22.83 -5.09 10.77
CA ILE A 72 23.39 -5.30 9.43
C ILE A 72 22.19 -5.34 8.47
N GLN A 73 21.97 -4.32 7.65
CA GLN A 73 20.79 -4.24 6.77
C GLN A 73 20.80 -5.39 5.76
N ASN A 74 20.05 -6.46 6.05
CA ASN A 74 19.57 -7.37 5.02
C ASN A 74 18.54 -6.60 4.18
N GLU A 75 18.75 -6.50 2.87
CA GLU A 75 17.77 -5.87 2.00
C GLU A 75 16.56 -6.78 1.88
N LYS A 76 15.37 -6.25 2.15
CA LYS A 76 14.12 -6.97 1.95
C LYS A 76 13.53 -6.63 0.61
N HIS A 77 13.12 -7.65 -0.10
CA HIS A 77 12.44 -7.51 -1.38
C HIS A 77 11.15 -8.30 -1.38
N SER A 78 10.13 -7.81 -2.08
CA SER A 78 8.82 -8.43 -2.13
C SER A 78 8.26 -8.44 -3.55
N MET A 79 7.51 -9.48 -3.85
CA MET A 79 6.67 -9.53 -5.04
C MET A 79 5.29 -10.00 -4.65
N TYR A 80 4.30 -9.16 -4.91
CA TYR A 80 2.91 -9.42 -4.56
C TYR A 80 1.99 -9.24 -5.75
N TYR A 81 1.08 -10.19 -5.93
CA TYR A 81 -0.09 -10.02 -6.78
C TYR A 81 -1.30 -9.74 -5.90
N ILE A 82 -2.08 -8.76 -6.34
CA ILE A 82 -3.35 -8.45 -5.73
C ILE A 82 -4.43 -8.62 -6.77
N TYR A 83 -5.51 -9.29 -6.37
CA TYR A 83 -6.75 -9.40 -7.09
C TYR A 83 -7.86 -8.76 -6.26
N THR A 84 -8.72 -7.99 -6.90
CA THR A 84 -9.89 -7.37 -6.28
C THR A 84 -11.10 -7.61 -7.17
N ALA A 85 -12.18 -8.12 -6.60
CA ALA A 85 -13.44 -8.33 -7.28
C ALA A 85 -14.58 -7.66 -6.52
N LEU A 86 -15.45 -6.97 -7.26
CA LEU A 86 -16.67 -6.35 -6.77
C LEU A 86 -17.87 -7.24 -7.15
N SER A 87 -18.83 -7.38 -6.23
CA SER A 87 -20.04 -8.19 -6.49
C SER A 87 -20.88 -7.65 -7.64
N LYS A 88 -20.74 -6.35 -7.94
CA LYS A 88 -21.40 -5.70 -9.07
C LYS A 88 -20.56 -4.53 -9.59
N PRO A 89 -20.77 -4.12 -10.84
CA PRO A 89 -20.18 -2.90 -11.37
C PRO A 89 -20.55 -1.69 -10.51
N VAL A 90 -19.62 -0.75 -10.42
CA VAL A 90 -19.84 0.54 -9.80
C VAL A 90 -19.58 1.57 -10.89
N ASP A 91 -20.53 2.47 -11.11
CA ASP A 91 -20.44 3.51 -12.15
C ASP A 91 -19.56 4.67 -11.63
N LEU A 92 -18.27 4.37 -11.43
CA LEU A 92 -17.27 5.31 -10.96
C LEU A 92 -15.99 5.19 -11.80
N PRO A 93 -15.48 6.30 -12.36
CA PRO A 93 -14.27 6.28 -13.17
C PRO A 93 -13.07 5.66 -12.46
N GLY A 94 -12.37 4.75 -13.15
CA GLY A 94 -11.18 4.06 -12.66
C GLY A 94 -11.47 2.95 -11.63
N ILE A 95 -12.73 2.64 -11.35
CA ILE A 95 -13.13 1.50 -10.53
C ILE A 95 -13.76 0.45 -11.43
N TYR A 96 -13.12 -0.71 -11.51
CA TYR A 96 -13.56 -1.81 -12.34
C TYR A 96 -14.12 -2.93 -11.47
N GLN A 97 -15.04 -3.72 -12.02
CA GLN A 97 -15.61 -4.86 -11.29
C GLN A 97 -14.53 -5.87 -10.90
N PHE A 98 -13.51 -6.07 -11.74
CA PHE A 98 -12.35 -6.85 -11.38
C PHE A 98 -11.06 -6.16 -11.78
N THR A 99 -10.09 -6.16 -10.87
CA THR A 99 -8.73 -5.67 -11.12
C THR A 99 -7.71 -6.68 -10.63
N ALA A 100 -6.55 -6.66 -11.27
CA ALA A 100 -5.41 -7.42 -10.80
C ALA A 100 -4.11 -6.68 -11.11
N MET A 101 -3.21 -6.61 -10.13
CA MET A 101 -1.93 -5.90 -10.26
C MET A 101 -0.79 -6.71 -9.66
N GLY A 102 0.39 -6.57 -10.24
CA GLY A 102 1.64 -7.05 -9.68
C GLY A 102 2.43 -5.89 -9.09
N LEU A 103 2.96 -6.07 -7.89
CA LEU A 103 3.84 -5.17 -7.17
C LEU A 103 5.19 -5.84 -6.99
N LEU A 104 6.28 -5.11 -7.25
CA LEU A 104 7.65 -5.49 -6.94
C LEU A 104 8.25 -4.38 -6.10
N ASP A 105 8.61 -4.68 -4.85
CA ASP A 105 9.08 -3.69 -3.88
C ASP A 105 8.14 -2.46 -3.79
N ASP A 106 6.83 -2.73 -3.71
CA ASP A 106 5.75 -1.74 -3.70
C ASP A 106 5.56 -0.94 -5.01
N ILE A 107 6.36 -1.19 -6.04
CA ILE A 107 6.21 -0.58 -7.36
C ILE A 107 5.31 -1.44 -8.24
N GLN A 108 4.29 -0.83 -8.83
CA GLN A 108 3.40 -1.52 -9.76
C GLN A 108 4.12 -1.90 -11.06
N ILE A 109 4.22 -3.20 -11.36
CA ILE A 109 4.89 -3.74 -12.55
C ILE A 109 3.92 -4.15 -13.67
N ASP A 110 2.70 -4.54 -13.29
CA ASP A 110 1.63 -4.88 -14.23
C ASP A 110 0.24 -4.49 -13.72
N TYR A 111 -0.70 -4.38 -14.65
CA TYR A 111 -2.10 -4.10 -14.36
C TYR A 111 -3.03 -4.86 -15.31
N TYR A 112 -4.23 -5.13 -14.81
CA TYR A 112 -5.34 -5.73 -15.53
C TYR A 112 -6.63 -5.18 -14.95
N ASN A 113 -7.62 -4.91 -15.80
CA ASN A 113 -8.99 -4.57 -15.40
C ASN A 113 -10.02 -5.31 -16.27
N SER A 114 -11.25 -5.44 -15.77
CA SER A 114 -12.33 -6.17 -16.42
C SER A 114 -12.90 -5.51 -17.68
N GLU A 115 -12.57 -4.25 -17.97
CA GLU A 115 -13.05 -3.54 -19.16
C GLU A 115 -12.09 -3.78 -20.35
N GLU A 116 -10.82 -3.43 -20.20
CA GLU A 116 -9.80 -3.66 -21.24
C GLU A 116 -9.44 -5.15 -21.37
N GLN A 117 -9.60 -5.90 -20.27
CA GLN A 117 -9.33 -7.33 -20.18
C GLN A 117 -7.96 -7.75 -20.73
N LYS A 118 -6.95 -6.90 -20.54
CA LYS A 118 -5.57 -7.12 -21.00
C LYS A 118 -4.60 -6.89 -19.86
N LYS A 119 -3.64 -7.80 -19.70
CA LYS A 119 -2.52 -7.60 -18.77
C LYS A 119 -1.50 -6.69 -19.47
N ILE A 120 -1.28 -5.50 -18.92
CA ILE A 120 -0.38 -4.50 -19.50
C ILE A 120 0.84 -4.24 -18.59
N PRO A 121 2.03 -3.97 -19.16
CA PRO A 121 3.18 -3.53 -18.40
C PRO A 121 2.94 -2.13 -17.82
N LYS A 122 3.44 -1.89 -16.61
CA LYS A 122 3.46 -0.57 -15.97
C LYS A 122 4.86 0.03 -15.83
N GLN A 123 5.89 -0.74 -16.17
CA GLN A 123 7.29 -0.29 -16.15
C GLN A 123 7.92 -0.45 -17.54
N THR A 124 8.83 0.44 -17.90
CA THR A 124 9.50 0.44 -19.21
C THR A 124 10.28 -0.85 -19.43
N TRP A 125 11.05 -1.29 -18.43
CA TRP A 125 11.81 -2.53 -18.50
C TRP A 125 10.93 -3.79 -18.63
N MET A 126 9.70 -3.78 -18.10
CA MET A 126 8.75 -4.88 -18.31
C MET A 126 8.37 -4.97 -19.79
N LYS A 127 8.10 -3.84 -20.44
CA LYS A 127 7.76 -3.80 -21.86
C LYS A 127 8.92 -4.24 -22.75
N GLU A 128 10.15 -3.89 -22.39
CA GLU A 128 11.34 -4.14 -23.21
C GLU A 128 11.94 -5.54 -23.04
N LYS A 129 11.94 -6.08 -21.81
CA LYS A 129 12.67 -7.30 -21.46
C LYS A 129 11.79 -8.55 -21.35
N ILE A 130 10.47 -8.39 -21.25
CA ILE A 130 9.54 -9.51 -21.11
C ILE A 130 8.95 -9.89 -22.47
N GLN A 131 9.02 -11.17 -22.79
CA GLN A 131 8.51 -11.74 -24.05
C GLN A 131 6.98 -11.64 -24.14
N GLU A 132 6.48 -11.56 -25.37
CA GLU A 132 5.04 -11.42 -25.67
C GLU A 132 4.20 -12.57 -25.10
N ASP A 133 4.73 -13.80 -25.10
CA ASP A 133 4.03 -14.98 -24.63
C ASP A 133 3.68 -14.91 -23.12
N TYR A 134 4.52 -14.25 -22.31
CA TYR A 134 4.23 -13.98 -20.90
C TYR A 134 2.99 -13.10 -20.75
N TRP A 135 2.84 -12.07 -21.58
CA TRP A 135 1.71 -11.16 -21.54
C TRP A 135 0.41 -11.84 -21.99
N GLU A 136 0.48 -12.67 -23.04
CA GLU A 136 -0.67 -13.45 -23.50
C GLU A 136 -1.13 -14.49 -22.45
N LYS A 137 -0.19 -15.31 -21.95
CA LYS A 137 -0.47 -16.31 -20.91
C LYS A 137 -0.98 -15.64 -19.63
N GLY A 138 -0.35 -14.53 -19.25
CA GLY A 138 -0.79 -13.70 -18.13
C GLY A 138 -2.20 -13.17 -18.32
N THR A 139 -2.54 -12.66 -19.50
CA THR A 139 -3.89 -12.17 -19.81
C THR A 139 -4.94 -13.28 -19.72
N ARG A 140 -4.66 -14.46 -20.29
CA ARG A 140 -5.56 -15.62 -20.18
C ARG A 140 -5.74 -16.05 -18.72
N SER A 141 -4.66 -16.07 -17.94
CA SER A 141 -4.71 -16.36 -16.51
C SER A 141 -5.58 -15.35 -15.74
N ARG A 142 -5.42 -14.03 -16.00
CA ARG A 142 -6.23 -12.99 -15.35
C ARG A 142 -7.72 -13.09 -15.70
N LYS A 143 -8.06 -13.38 -16.97
CA LYS A 143 -9.44 -13.66 -17.40
C LYS A 143 -10.05 -14.86 -16.68
N SER A 144 -9.28 -15.95 -16.53
CA SER A 144 -9.75 -17.13 -15.80
C SER A 144 -9.97 -16.82 -14.31
N LYS A 145 -9.10 -16.02 -13.69
CA LYS A 145 -9.29 -15.54 -12.31
C LYS A 145 -10.52 -14.65 -12.19
N GLU A 146 -10.73 -13.69 -13.10
CA GLU A 146 -11.94 -12.85 -13.12
C GLU A 146 -13.22 -13.70 -13.08
N GLN A 147 -13.33 -14.70 -13.96
CA GLN A 147 -14.46 -15.63 -13.97
C GLN A 147 -14.61 -16.38 -12.64
N TRP A 148 -13.49 -16.86 -12.08
CA TRP A 148 -13.49 -17.52 -10.78
C TRP A 148 -14.02 -16.60 -9.68
N PHE A 149 -13.55 -15.35 -9.61
CA PHE A 149 -14.00 -14.37 -8.63
C PHE A 149 -15.49 -14.06 -8.77
N ASN A 150 -15.97 -13.82 -9.99
CA ASN A 150 -17.38 -13.53 -10.28
C ASN A 150 -18.31 -14.65 -9.80
N VAL A 151 -17.92 -15.92 -9.98
CA VAL A 151 -18.72 -17.06 -9.48
C VAL A 151 -18.64 -17.18 -7.95
N ASN A 152 -17.45 -16.98 -7.37
CA ASN A 152 -17.25 -17.23 -5.95
C ASN A 152 -17.79 -16.11 -5.06
N ILE A 153 -17.85 -14.86 -5.54
CA ILE A 153 -18.43 -13.76 -4.76
C ILE A 153 -19.92 -13.96 -4.52
N ASP A 154 -20.68 -14.43 -5.53
CA ASP A 154 -22.11 -14.76 -5.39
C ASP A 154 -22.35 -15.90 -4.40
N ILE A 155 -21.50 -16.93 -4.45
CA ILE A 155 -21.56 -18.05 -3.50
C ILE A 155 -21.27 -17.56 -2.09
N LEU A 156 -20.26 -16.69 -1.93
CA LEU A 156 -19.85 -16.17 -0.65
C LEU A 156 -20.94 -15.28 -0.03
N MET A 157 -21.53 -14.38 -0.81
CA MET A 157 -22.66 -13.54 -0.36
C MET A 157 -23.82 -14.39 0.19
N LYS A 158 -24.16 -15.50 -0.49
CA LYS A 158 -25.17 -16.44 -0.02
C LYS A 158 -24.79 -17.11 1.31
N ARG A 159 -23.53 -17.53 1.47
CA ARG A 159 -23.03 -18.11 2.73
C ARG A 159 -23.04 -17.10 3.88
N MET A 160 -22.74 -15.85 3.58
CA MET A 160 -22.77 -14.72 4.51
C MET A 160 -24.18 -14.19 4.78
N ARG A 161 -25.20 -14.72 4.10
CA ARG A 161 -26.61 -14.30 4.19
C ARG A 161 -26.81 -12.80 3.92
N GLN A 162 -26.05 -12.27 2.96
CA GLN A 162 -26.09 -10.86 2.58
C GLN A 162 -27.05 -10.60 1.41
N ASN A 163 -27.45 -9.34 1.26
CA ASN A 163 -28.34 -8.90 0.19
C ASN A 163 -27.54 -8.52 -1.08
N GLU A 164 -28.14 -8.71 -2.25
CA GLU A 164 -27.57 -8.32 -3.54
C GLU A 164 -27.60 -6.79 -3.78
N SER A 165 -28.37 -6.05 -2.96
CA SER A 165 -28.42 -4.58 -3.00
C SER A 165 -27.13 -3.92 -2.53
N ASP A 166 -26.33 -4.58 -1.71
CA ASP A 166 -25.09 -4.03 -1.16
C ASP A 166 -23.92 -4.37 -2.10
N LEU A 167 -22.90 -3.52 -2.09
CA LEU A 167 -21.65 -3.81 -2.79
C LEU A 167 -20.77 -4.64 -1.85
N HIS A 168 -20.28 -5.77 -2.35
CA HIS A 168 -19.35 -6.63 -1.63
C HIS A 168 -18.03 -6.72 -2.37
N VAL A 169 -16.95 -6.92 -1.63
CA VAL A 169 -15.59 -6.96 -2.18
C VAL A 169 -14.87 -8.21 -1.73
N LEU A 170 -14.36 -8.99 -2.67
CA LEU A 170 -13.47 -10.12 -2.40
C LEU A 170 -12.08 -9.79 -2.93
N GLN A 171 -11.08 -9.93 -2.06
CA GLN A 171 -9.70 -9.69 -2.40
C GLN A 171 -8.85 -10.93 -2.20
N TRP A 172 -7.75 -11.00 -2.94
CA TRP A 172 -6.71 -11.99 -2.74
C TRP A 172 -5.34 -11.35 -2.89
N ARG A 173 -4.55 -11.41 -1.83
CA ARG A 173 -3.14 -11.01 -1.82
C ARG A 173 -2.27 -12.27 -1.82
N HIS A 174 -1.34 -12.34 -2.76
CA HIS A 174 -0.58 -13.55 -3.03
C HIS A 174 0.85 -13.24 -3.46
N GLY A 175 1.86 -13.81 -2.80
CA GLY A 175 3.25 -13.59 -3.20
C GLY A 175 4.25 -13.86 -2.09
N CYS A 176 5.46 -13.34 -2.24
CA CYS A 176 6.61 -13.72 -1.43
C CYS A 176 7.52 -12.53 -1.10
N GLU A 177 8.27 -12.69 -0.02
CA GLU A 177 9.36 -11.81 0.42
C GLU A 177 10.66 -12.62 0.51
N VAL A 178 11.76 -11.95 0.19
CA VAL A 178 13.11 -12.48 0.33
C VAL A 178 13.98 -11.50 1.10
N GLU A 179 14.94 -12.04 1.82
CA GLU A 179 16.05 -11.28 2.40
C GLU A 179 17.29 -11.51 1.54
N GLN A 180 17.96 -10.43 1.17
CA GLN A 180 19.18 -10.46 0.39
C GLN A 180 20.36 -9.96 1.22
N GLN A 181 21.41 -10.78 1.27
CA GLN A 181 22.70 -10.43 1.84
C GLN A 181 23.79 -10.66 0.80
N GLY A 182 24.26 -9.57 0.18
CA GLY A 182 25.17 -9.67 -0.96
C GLY A 182 24.51 -10.38 -2.15
N HIS A 183 25.03 -11.55 -2.53
CA HIS A 183 24.46 -12.38 -3.60
C HIS A 183 23.53 -13.49 -3.10
N GLU A 184 23.49 -13.73 -1.79
CA GLU A 184 22.62 -14.75 -1.21
C GLU A 184 21.20 -14.21 -1.07
N VAL A 185 20.23 -14.91 -1.66
CA VAL A 185 18.81 -14.61 -1.56
C VAL A 185 18.14 -15.73 -0.78
N LYS A 186 17.50 -15.38 0.32
CA LYS A 186 16.81 -16.31 1.20
C LYS A 186 15.33 -15.99 1.23
N PHE A 187 14.49 -16.99 1.02
CA PHE A 187 13.05 -16.89 1.26
C PHE A 187 12.78 -16.46 2.71
N SER A 188 12.01 -15.38 2.88
CA SER A 188 11.66 -14.83 4.19
C SER A 188 10.21 -15.15 4.55
N LYS A 189 9.28 -14.83 3.64
CA LYS A 189 7.84 -14.98 3.88
C LYS A 189 7.10 -15.28 2.59
N GLY A 190 5.99 -16.01 2.68
CA GLY A 190 5.04 -16.22 1.59
C GLY A 190 3.63 -16.02 2.12
N ILE A 191 2.77 -15.36 1.35
CA ILE A 191 1.38 -15.10 1.74
C ILE A 191 0.42 -15.51 0.64
N SER A 192 -0.72 -16.04 1.07
CA SER A 192 -1.89 -16.23 0.23
C SER A 192 -3.12 -15.99 1.09
N GLU A 193 -3.64 -14.78 1.04
CA GLU A 193 -4.61 -14.25 1.99
C GLU A 193 -5.81 -13.70 1.23
N TYR A 194 -7.00 -14.15 1.59
CA TYR A 194 -8.27 -13.65 1.11
C TYR A 194 -8.88 -12.75 2.17
N ALA A 195 -9.37 -11.59 1.73
CA ALA A 195 -10.16 -10.68 2.55
C ALA A 195 -11.55 -10.50 1.91
N TYR A 196 -12.57 -10.35 2.75
CA TYR A 196 -13.94 -10.14 2.32
C TYR A 196 -14.54 -8.92 3.02
N ASP A 197 -15.05 -7.97 2.24
CA ASP A 197 -15.54 -6.67 2.73
C ASP A 197 -14.53 -5.89 3.59
N GLY A 198 -13.22 -6.13 3.37
CA GLY A 198 -12.12 -5.50 4.10
C GLY A 198 -11.63 -6.27 5.33
N GLU A 199 -12.28 -7.38 5.68
CA GLU A 199 -11.94 -8.21 6.83
C GLU A 199 -11.22 -9.50 6.41
N ASP A 200 -10.34 -10.00 7.28
CA ASP A 200 -9.64 -11.27 7.07
C ASP A 200 -10.64 -12.43 6.91
N PHE A 201 -10.51 -13.21 5.84
CA PHE A 201 -11.45 -14.28 5.51
C PHE A 201 -10.83 -15.67 5.53
N LEU A 202 -9.74 -15.88 4.79
CA LEU A 202 -9.09 -17.18 4.64
C LEU A 202 -7.63 -16.99 4.24
N SER A 203 -6.69 -17.63 4.92
CA SER A 203 -5.26 -17.53 4.58
C SER A 203 -4.59 -18.90 4.51
N PHE A 204 -3.44 -18.99 3.86
CA PHE A 204 -2.66 -20.21 3.76
C PHE A 204 -1.52 -20.20 4.78
N ASP A 205 -1.52 -21.16 5.70
CA ASP A 205 -0.39 -21.43 6.57
C ASP A 205 0.65 -22.24 5.78
N ILE A 206 1.73 -21.58 5.38
CA ILE A 206 2.80 -22.18 4.58
C ILE A 206 3.59 -23.25 5.36
N LYS A 207 3.70 -23.10 6.68
CA LYS A 207 4.46 -24.00 7.54
C LYS A 207 3.72 -25.32 7.67
N GLU A 208 2.44 -25.24 8.03
CA GLU A 208 1.57 -26.40 8.18
C GLU A 208 0.99 -26.89 6.84
N SER A 209 1.21 -26.12 5.77
CA SER A 209 0.76 -26.41 4.40
C SER A 209 -0.75 -26.64 4.30
N GLN A 210 -1.53 -25.81 4.97
CA GLN A 210 -2.99 -25.91 5.06
C GLN A 210 -3.64 -24.53 5.10
N TRP A 211 -4.91 -24.44 4.74
CA TRP A 211 -5.67 -23.20 4.87
C TRP A 211 -6.09 -22.96 6.32
N VAL A 212 -6.19 -21.72 6.77
CA VAL A 212 -6.60 -21.34 8.12
C VAL A 212 -7.62 -20.21 8.06
N THR A 213 -8.60 -20.25 8.96
CA THR A 213 -9.66 -19.25 9.05
C THR A 213 -10.35 -19.31 10.41
N SER A 214 -10.76 -18.14 10.91
CA SER A 214 -11.67 -17.97 12.05
C SER A 214 -13.11 -17.70 11.62
N VAL A 215 -13.37 -17.57 10.30
CA VAL A 215 -14.68 -17.19 9.76
C VAL A 215 -15.46 -18.45 9.37
N ASP A 216 -16.62 -18.66 10.01
CA ASP A 216 -17.46 -19.84 9.77
C ASP A 216 -17.83 -20.03 8.29
N ALA A 217 -18.11 -18.94 7.58
CA ALA A 217 -18.45 -18.97 6.15
C ALA A 217 -17.29 -19.44 5.24
N ALA A 218 -16.05 -19.38 5.71
CA ALA A 218 -14.85 -19.85 5.01
C ALA A 218 -14.57 -21.34 5.27
N LEU A 219 -15.10 -21.94 6.35
CA LEU A 219 -14.86 -23.35 6.70
C LEU A 219 -15.18 -24.35 5.58
N PRO A 220 -16.28 -24.21 4.80
CA PRO A 220 -16.53 -25.11 3.67
C PRO A 220 -15.45 -25.01 2.59
N THR A 221 -14.92 -23.81 2.34
CA THR A 221 -13.83 -23.60 1.36
C THR A 221 -12.53 -24.21 1.88
N LYS A 222 -12.15 -23.93 3.15
CA LYS A 222 -11.00 -24.56 3.81
C LYS A 222 -11.04 -26.08 3.66
N ARG A 223 -12.14 -26.72 4.08
CA ARG A 223 -12.30 -28.19 3.99
C ARG A 223 -12.16 -28.69 2.55
N LYS A 224 -12.78 -28.01 1.58
CA LYS A 224 -12.70 -28.40 0.17
C LYS A 224 -11.28 -28.34 -0.36
N TRP A 225 -10.53 -27.28 -0.04
CA TRP A 225 -9.17 -27.09 -0.54
C TRP A 225 -8.15 -28.00 0.16
N ASP A 226 -8.23 -28.13 1.48
CA ASP A 226 -7.34 -29.02 2.24
C ASP A 226 -7.55 -30.50 1.90
N ASN A 227 -8.77 -30.90 1.50
CA ASN A 227 -9.05 -32.25 1.02
C ASN A 227 -8.47 -32.55 -0.38
N VAL A 228 -7.81 -31.58 -1.02
CA VAL A 228 -7.13 -31.75 -2.30
C VAL A 228 -5.64 -31.46 -2.11
N PRO A 229 -4.83 -32.45 -1.68
CA PRO A 229 -3.44 -32.24 -1.26
C PRO A 229 -2.55 -31.54 -2.30
N ILE A 230 -2.82 -31.79 -3.58
CA ILE A 230 -2.06 -31.17 -4.68
C ILE A 230 -2.25 -29.65 -4.74
N LEU A 231 -3.40 -29.11 -4.31
CA LEU A 231 -3.61 -27.66 -4.26
C LEU A 231 -2.71 -27.02 -3.21
N ASN A 232 -2.64 -27.60 -2.01
CA ASN A 232 -1.79 -27.09 -0.93
C ASN A 232 -0.30 -27.18 -1.30
N GLN A 233 0.12 -28.29 -1.92
CA GLN A 233 1.48 -28.45 -2.43
C GLN A 233 1.82 -27.42 -3.51
N TYR A 234 0.89 -27.18 -4.45
CA TYR A 234 1.07 -26.18 -5.50
C TYR A 234 1.17 -24.76 -4.91
N THR A 235 0.28 -24.39 -3.98
CA THR A 235 0.32 -23.07 -3.33
C THR A 235 1.64 -22.87 -2.59
N LYS A 236 2.09 -23.85 -1.81
CA LYS A 236 3.39 -23.78 -1.12
C LYS A 236 4.55 -23.68 -2.10
N GLY A 237 4.59 -24.55 -3.11
CA GLY A 237 5.65 -24.57 -4.12
C GLY A 237 5.75 -23.27 -4.92
N TYR A 238 4.60 -22.66 -5.25
CA TYR A 238 4.59 -21.34 -5.87
C TYR A 238 5.20 -20.28 -4.96
N LEU A 239 4.77 -20.21 -3.70
CA LEU A 239 5.21 -19.17 -2.76
C LEU A 239 6.71 -19.27 -2.41
N GLU A 240 7.21 -20.48 -2.15
CA GLU A 240 8.61 -20.68 -1.74
C GLU A 240 9.59 -20.65 -2.92
N LYS A 241 9.13 -20.96 -4.13
CA LYS A 241 10.02 -21.16 -5.29
C LYS A 241 9.65 -20.30 -6.48
N GLU A 242 8.52 -20.56 -7.14
CA GLU A 242 8.20 -19.87 -8.41
C GLU A 242 8.12 -18.35 -8.23
N CYS A 243 7.52 -17.89 -7.14
CA CYS A 243 7.45 -16.48 -6.78
C CYS A 243 8.85 -15.90 -6.58
N VAL A 244 9.73 -16.58 -5.86
CA VAL A 244 11.11 -16.14 -5.62
C VAL A 244 11.91 -16.06 -6.92
N ASP A 245 11.75 -17.05 -7.80
CA ASP A 245 12.40 -17.08 -9.12
C ASP A 245 11.96 -15.88 -9.97
N TRP A 246 10.65 -15.59 -10.01
CA TRP A 246 10.11 -14.42 -10.72
C TRP A 246 10.54 -13.10 -10.09
N LEU A 247 10.52 -13.00 -8.76
CA LEU A 247 10.99 -11.82 -8.03
C LEU A 247 12.44 -11.51 -8.40
N ASN A 248 13.33 -12.50 -8.34
CA ASN A 248 14.74 -12.33 -8.69
C ASN A 248 14.93 -11.92 -10.15
N LYS A 249 14.20 -12.56 -11.07
CA LYS A 249 14.24 -12.24 -12.51
C LYS A 249 13.78 -10.80 -12.78
N PHE A 250 12.67 -10.38 -12.18
CA PHE A 250 12.17 -9.02 -12.37
C PHE A 250 13.09 -7.98 -11.75
N ARG A 251 13.71 -8.28 -10.60
CA ARG A 251 14.72 -7.41 -10.01
C ARG A 251 15.94 -7.26 -10.91
N GLU A 252 16.44 -8.34 -11.51
CA GLU A 252 17.54 -8.28 -12.48
C GLU A 252 17.18 -7.40 -13.70
N TYR A 253 15.91 -7.42 -14.13
CA TYR A 253 15.45 -6.63 -15.25
C TYR A 253 15.22 -5.16 -14.91
N GLY A 254 14.61 -4.89 -13.75
CA GLY A 254 14.37 -3.55 -13.24
C GLY A 254 15.57 -2.94 -12.51
N ASP A 255 16.69 -3.65 -12.39
CA ASP A 255 17.80 -3.36 -11.48
C ASP A 255 18.28 -1.91 -11.50
N LYS A 256 18.42 -1.32 -12.69
CA LYS A 256 18.80 0.10 -12.82
C LYS A 256 17.75 1.04 -12.24
N GLU A 257 16.48 0.83 -12.50
CA GLU A 257 15.39 1.70 -12.04
C GLU A 257 15.05 1.43 -10.56
N LEU A 258 15.10 0.17 -10.11
CA LEU A 258 14.71 -0.26 -8.76
C LEU A 258 15.82 -0.03 -7.71
N ARG A 259 17.10 -0.06 -8.10
CA ARG A 259 18.22 0.24 -7.18
C ARG A 259 18.42 1.73 -6.94
N HIS A 260 18.01 2.58 -7.89
CA HIS A 260 18.09 4.02 -7.70
C HIS A 260 17.00 4.48 -6.72
N GLY A 261 17.34 4.43 -5.44
CA GLY A 261 16.50 5.03 -4.40
C GLY A 261 16.51 6.55 -4.51
N SER A 262 15.39 7.16 -4.15
CA SER A 262 15.25 8.61 -4.04
C SER A 262 15.39 9.00 -2.58
N SER A 263 16.19 10.02 -2.29
CA SER A 263 16.39 10.50 -0.92
C SER A 263 15.24 11.40 -0.46
N PRO A 264 14.83 11.33 0.83
CA PRO A 264 13.78 12.17 1.35
C PRO A 264 14.19 13.65 1.30
N THR A 265 13.29 14.48 0.79
CA THR A 265 13.29 15.91 1.09
C THR A 265 12.53 16.12 2.39
N VAL A 266 13.14 16.84 3.34
CA VAL A 266 12.58 17.03 4.69
C VAL A 266 12.19 18.49 4.89
N HIS A 267 10.95 18.71 5.30
CA HIS A 267 10.40 20.02 5.63
C HIS A 267 9.91 20.02 7.07
N VAL A 268 10.35 21.02 7.84
CA VAL A 268 9.85 21.28 9.20
C VAL A 268 9.20 22.65 9.26
N PHE A 269 8.07 22.73 9.94
CA PHE A 269 7.39 24.00 10.18
C PHE A 269 6.52 23.98 11.43
N ALA A 270 6.17 25.16 11.93
CA ALA A 270 5.28 25.35 13.06
C ALA A 270 4.11 26.25 12.66
N LYS A 271 2.90 25.89 13.09
CA LYS A 271 1.68 26.72 12.96
C LYS A 271 0.98 26.81 14.30
N ARG A 272 0.20 27.87 14.54
CA ARG A 272 -0.67 27.91 15.73
C ARG A 272 -1.67 26.76 15.66
N SER A 273 -1.88 26.06 16.78
CA SER A 273 -2.85 24.96 16.80
C SER A 273 -4.26 25.51 16.51
N ILE A 274 -5.04 24.69 15.81
CA ILE A 274 -6.44 24.98 15.51
C ILE A 274 -7.30 24.72 16.76
N LYS A 275 -6.93 23.72 17.57
CA LYS A 275 -7.65 23.32 18.79
C LYS A 275 -7.38 24.29 19.93
N ASP A 276 -6.11 24.66 20.12
CA ASP A 276 -5.66 25.57 21.16
C ASP A 276 -4.73 26.64 20.58
N LYS A 277 -5.23 27.87 20.44
CA LYS A 277 -4.48 28.99 19.85
C LYS A 277 -3.26 29.43 20.68
N SER A 278 -3.17 29.00 21.94
CA SER A 278 -2.00 29.24 22.79
C SER A 278 -0.82 28.31 22.46
N LYS A 279 -1.07 27.18 21.79
CA LYS A 279 -0.05 26.19 21.43
C LYS A 279 0.40 26.29 19.98
N LEU A 280 1.58 25.75 19.71
CA LEU A 280 2.09 25.49 18.37
C LEU A 280 1.94 24.02 18.01
N LYS A 281 1.51 23.75 16.77
CA LYS A 281 1.61 22.44 16.13
C LYS A 281 2.90 22.39 15.32
N LEU A 282 3.88 21.62 15.80
CA LEU A 282 5.11 21.33 15.08
C LEU A 282 4.84 20.21 14.09
N THR A 283 5.27 20.36 12.84
CA THR A 283 5.03 19.38 11.76
C THR A 283 6.31 19.11 11.00
N CYS A 284 6.69 17.83 10.88
CA CYS A 284 7.78 17.37 10.05
C CYS A 284 7.23 16.48 8.93
N VAL A 285 7.66 16.76 7.70
CA VAL A 285 7.30 16.02 6.50
C VAL A 285 8.57 15.53 5.85
N ALA A 286 8.68 14.22 5.65
CA ALA A 286 9.61 13.62 4.70
C ALA A 286 8.83 13.23 3.45
N THR A 287 9.30 13.59 2.25
CA THR A 287 8.64 13.25 0.98
C THR A 287 9.66 12.99 -0.11
N GLY A 288 9.25 12.31 -1.18
CA GLY A 288 10.11 12.02 -2.33
C GLY A 288 11.06 10.85 -2.11
N PHE A 289 10.86 10.06 -1.04
CA PHE A 289 11.77 8.95 -0.73
C PHE A 289 11.32 7.63 -1.36
N TYR A 290 12.29 6.84 -1.80
CA TYR A 290 12.09 5.45 -2.22
C TYR A 290 13.36 4.66 -1.90
N PRO A 291 13.27 3.44 -1.32
CA PRO A 291 12.07 2.65 -1.02
C PRO A 291 11.18 3.17 0.11
N ARG A 292 10.11 2.43 0.38
CA ARG A 292 9.11 2.73 1.39
C ARG A 292 9.67 2.86 2.81
N ASP A 293 10.68 2.08 3.16
CA ASP A 293 11.20 1.99 4.53
C ASP A 293 11.98 3.26 4.94
N VAL A 294 11.36 4.06 5.80
CA VAL A 294 11.94 5.27 6.40
C VAL A 294 11.76 5.25 7.92
N THR A 295 12.73 5.80 8.65
CA THR A 295 12.58 6.11 10.07
C THR A 295 12.36 7.61 10.22
N LEU A 296 11.13 8.01 10.51
CA LEU A 296 10.75 9.40 10.82
C LEU A 296 10.30 9.49 12.29
N GLY A 297 10.96 10.35 13.06
CA GLY A 297 10.59 10.59 14.45
C GLY A 297 10.78 12.04 14.87
N ILE A 298 10.04 12.46 15.89
CA ILE A 298 10.27 13.72 16.57
C ILE A 298 10.94 13.40 17.91
N ARG A 299 12.00 14.12 18.24
CA ARG A 299 12.71 13.98 19.50
C ARG A 299 12.57 15.24 20.33
N LYS A 300 12.41 15.09 21.65
CA LYS A 300 12.57 16.17 22.62
C LYS A 300 13.89 15.97 23.35
N SER A 301 14.76 16.96 23.30
CA SER A 301 16.11 16.88 23.90
C SER A 301 16.84 15.59 23.49
N HIS A 302 16.77 15.25 22.20
CA HIS A 302 17.35 14.04 21.59
C HIS A 302 16.76 12.69 21.99
N THR A 303 15.67 12.67 22.76
CA THR A 303 14.92 11.44 23.10
C THR A 303 13.71 11.31 22.19
N PHE A 304 13.52 10.16 21.54
CA PHE A 304 12.34 9.91 20.71
C PHE A 304 11.07 9.96 21.53
N LEU A 305 10.08 10.70 21.02
CA LEU A 305 8.72 10.63 21.53
C LEU A 305 8.07 9.33 21.09
N SER A 306 7.16 8.84 21.91
CA SER A 306 6.34 7.67 21.60
C SER A 306 5.31 7.98 20.50
N GLU A 307 4.73 6.94 19.90
CA GLU A 307 3.66 7.11 18.91
C GLU A 307 2.42 7.78 19.54
N ASP A 308 2.14 7.56 20.82
CA ASP A 308 0.98 8.18 21.51
C ASP A 308 1.14 9.69 21.73
N GLU A 309 2.39 10.17 21.75
CA GLU A 309 2.73 11.59 21.89
C GLU A 309 2.75 12.34 20.55
N THR A 310 2.68 11.63 19.42
CA THR A 310 2.79 12.23 18.09
C THR A 310 1.69 11.79 17.14
N GLU A 311 1.11 12.73 16.39
CA GLU A 311 0.17 12.41 15.32
C GLU A 311 0.95 12.02 14.05
N SER A 312 0.82 10.78 13.57
CA SER A 312 1.42 10.32 12.30
C SER A 312 0.37 10.13 11.21
N THR A 313 0.77 10.38 9.95
CA THR A 313 -0.07 10.03 8.79
C THR A 313 0.10 8.59 8.32
N GLY A 314 1.06 7.85 8.88
CA GLY A 314 1.65 6.68 8.23
C GLY A 314 2.41 7.04 6.94
N ILE A 315 3.12 6.07 6.37
CA ILE A 315 3.78 6.21 5.07
C ILE A 315 2.72 6.13 3.97
N ARG A 316 2.70 7.11 3.07
CA ARG A 316 1.73 7.24 1.97
C ARG A 316 2.45 7.37 0.63
N PRO A 317 1.91 6.81 -0.46
CA PRO A 317 2.54 6.90 -1.77
C PRO A 317 2.27 8.25 -2.45
N ASN A 318 3.27 8.76 -3.16
CA ASN A 318 3.23 9.94 -4.03
C ASN A 318 2.92 9.55 -5.48
N HIS A 319 2.42 10.50 -6.28
CA HIS A 319 2.04 10.30 -7.68
C HIS A 319 3.16 9.68 -8.54
N ASP A 320 4.40 10.10 -8.28
CA ASP A 320 5.64 9.70 -8.97
C ASP A 320 6.22 8.34 -8.52
N GLY A 321 5.50 7.59 -7.66
CA GLY A 321 5.96 6.30 -7.14
C GLY A 321 6.90 6.38 -5.94
N THR A 322 7.24 7.58 -5.47
CA THR A 322 7.93 7.77 -4.18
C THR A 322 6.95 7.75 -3.01
N PHE A 323 7.43 7.95 -1.79
CA PHE A 323 6.64 7.97 -0.58
C PHE A 323 6.80 9.27 0.21
N GLN A 324 5.84 9.51 1.08
CA GLN A 324 5.84 10.58 2.05
C GLN A 324 5.35 10.11 3.42
N GLN A 325 5.82 10.75 4.48
CA GLN A 325 5.34 10.57 5.83
C GLN A 325 5.37 11.89 6.58
N ARG A 326 4.34 12.15 7.38
CA ARG A 326 4.26 13.33 8.23
C ARG A 326 4.05 12.91 9.68
N LYS A 327 4.81 13.53 10.59
CA LYS A 327 4.58 13.49 12.04
C LYS A 327 4.40 14.90 12.58
N SER A 328 3.54 15.04 13.59
CA SER A 328 3.29 16.31 14.25
C SER A 328 2.99 16.16 15.73
N LEU A 329 3.23 17.21 16.51
CA LEU A 329 2.88 17.30 17.93
C LEU A 329 2.43 18.72 18.29
N GLU A 330 1.74 18.87 19.42
CA GLU A 330 1.40 20.17 19.99
C GLU A 330 2.27 20.49 21.22
N THR A 331 2.83 21.69 21.26
CA THR A 331 3.70 22.15 22.34
C THR A 331 3.56 23.66 22.55
N GLN A 332 4.13 24.17 23.64
CA GLN A 332 4.24 25.61 23.88
C GLN A 332 5.29 26.27 22.96
N GLU A 333 5.12 27.56 22.70
CA GLU A 333 5.96 28.33 21.76
C GLU A 333 7.42 28.47 22.25
N ASP A 334 7.62 28.56 23.57
CA ASP A 334 8.93 28.62 24.23
C ASP A 334 9.70 27.28 24.20
N GLU A 335 8.99 26.16 24.20
CA GLU A 335 9.61 24.82 24.14
C GLU A 335 10.01 24.40 22.72
N LYS A 336 9.64 25.14 21.67
CA LYS A 336 9.83 24.70 20.27
C LYS A 336 11.29 24.35 19.93
N ALA A 337 12.26 24.99 20.60
CA ALA A 337 13.68 24.79 20.36
C ALA A 337 14.22 23.47 20.93
N GLU A 338 13.48 22.82 21.82
CA GLU A 338 13.85 21.53 22.42
C GLU A 338 13.55 20.35 21.49
N TYR A 339 12.78 20.57 20.42
CA TYR A 339 12.37 19.52 19.51
C TYR A 339 13.20 19.51 18.22
N ASP A 340 13.54 18.31 17.78
CA ASP A 340 14.18 18.05 16.48
C ASP A 340 13.45 16.95 15.70
N CYS A 341 13.38 17.13 14.38
CA CYS A 341 12.91 16.08 13.47
C CYS A 341 14.10 15.23 13.05
N PHE A 342 13.98 13.92 13.25
CA PHE A 342 14.97 12.93 12.85
C PHE A 342 14.46 12.12 11.67
N VAL A 343 15.26 12.03 10.61
CA VAL A 343 14.98 11.21 9.41
C VAL A 343 16.18 10.34 9.07
N SER A 344 15.95 9.03 9.00
CA SER A 344 16.91 8.05 8.49
C SER A 344 16.28 7.25 7.35
N HIS A 345 17.04 7.08 6.28
CA HIS A 345 16.62 6.36 5.07
C HIS A 345 17.86 5.76 4.40
N ARG A 346 17.74 4.59 3.77
CA ARG A 346 18.89 3.83 3.24
C ARG A 346 19.72 4.59 2.18
N THR A 347 19.11 5.57 1.52
CA THR A 347 19.77 6.38 0.49
C THR A 347 20.57 7.56 1.07
N LEU A 348 20.42 7.84 2.36
CA LEU A 348 21.14 8.91 3.04
C LEU A 348 22.48 8.39 3.54
N LYS A 349 23.54 9.18 3.32
CA LYS A 349 24.87 8.90 3.92
C LYS A 349 24.88 9.16 5.42
N GLU A 350 24.14 10.19 5.84
CA GLU A 350 24.00 10.62 7.23
C GLU A 350 22.53 10.94 7.49
N THR A 351 22.09 10.75 8.73
CA THR A 351 20.72 11.06 9.14
C THR A 351 20.45 12.55 9.11
N ILE A 352 19.26 12.94 8.65
CA ILE A 352 18.84 14.35 8.65
C ILE A 352 18.25 14.68 10.02
N ILE A 353 18.75 15.75 10.65
CA ILE A 353 18.24 16.27 11.92
C ILE A 353 17.96 17.77 11.75
N ILE A 354 16.71 18.19 11.95
CA ILE A 354 16.32 19.60 11.82
C ILE A 354 15.56 20.07 13.07
N THR A 355 16.07 21.09 13.75
CA THR A 355 15.50 21.67 14.98
C THR A 355 14.49 22.79 14.66
N TRP A 356 13.34 22.83 15.36
CA TRP A 356 12.31 23.86 15.15
C TRP A 356 12.66 25.24 15.70
N GLY A 357 13.70 25.36 16.53
CA GLY A 357 14.16 26.63 17.12
C GLY A 357 14.35 27.74 16.08
N TYR A 358 14.83 27.38 14.88
CA TYR A 358 15.11 28.31 13.78
C TYR A 358 13.98 28.42 12.75
N SER A 359 12.91 27.64 12.88
CA SER A 359 11.78 27.68 11.94
C SER A 359 10.84 28.84 12.27
N PRO A 360 10.46 29.67 11.27
CA PRO A 360 9.44 30.69 11.47
C PRO A 360 8.09 30.03 11.77
N VAL A 361 7.31 30.67 12.64
CA VAL A 361 5.92 30.28 12.88
C VAL A 361 5.11 30.82 11.71
N MET A 362 4.57 29.90 10.90
CA MET A 362 3.68 30.27 9.80
C MET A 362 2.33 30.71 10.37
N ILE A 363 1.86 31.86 9.91
CA ILE A 363 0.60 32.50 10.33
C ILE A 363 -0.60 31.74 9.78
#